data_AF-A0AAN4VZ55-F1
#
_entry.id   AF-A0AAN4VZ55-F1
#
_cell.length_a   1.000
_cell.length_b   1.000
_cell.length_c   1.000
_cell.angle_alpha   90.00
_cell.angle_beta   90.00
_cell.angle_gamma   90.00
#
_symmetry.space_group_name_H-M   'P 1'
#
loop_
_entity.id
_entity.type
_entity.pdbx_description
1 polymer ?
#
loop_
_entity_poly.entity_id
_entity_poly.type
_entity_poly.pdbx_seq_one_letter_code
_entity_poly.pdbx_strand_id
1 'polypeptide(L)'
;MEKQFWITLFTDEGDNTLKSITDTFLSQEINIQQMSAKESLIPSLMQYDILVNLNPSAIKALQKGLSKLNTVHKALSYEPKEKSSSNTREKIKVALKAVVRKKQMIPMLSAS
;
A
#
# COMPACT_ATOMS: atom_id res chain seq x y z
N MET A 1 -6.19 21.92 7.31
CA MET A 1 -7.41 21.36 6.71
C MET A 1 -7.14 19.93 6.30
N GLU A 2 -8.09 19.04 6.54
CA GLU A 2 -8.00 17.66 6.06
C GLU A 2 -8.24 17.60 4.55
N LYS A 3 -7.62 16.61 3.91
CA LYS A 3 -7.81 16.33 2.50
C LYS A 3 -8.00 14.82 2.30
N GLN A 4 -8.70 14.48 1.22
CA GLN A 4 -8.82 13.10 0.80
C GLN A 4 -7.54 12.59 0.14
N PHE A 5 -7.16 11.36 0.46
CA PHE A 5 -6.04 10.64 -0.12
C PHE A 5 -6.41 9.21 -0.43
N TRP A 6 -6.00 8.73 -1.59
CA TRP A 6 -5.93 7.30 -1.86
C TRP A 6 -4.60 6.76 -1.36
N ILE A 7 -4.68 5.67 -0.61
CA ILE A 7 -3.55 4.86 -0.17
C ILE A 7 -3.62 3.53 -0.92
N THR A 8 -2.63 3.25 -1.75
CA THR A 8 -2.49 1.97 -2.43
C THR A 8 -1.43 1.12 -1.74
N LEU A 9 -1.82 -0.08 -1.33
CA LEU A 9 -0.94 -1.05 -0.69
C LEU A 9 -0.78 -2.27 -1.59
N PHE A 10 0.44 -2.79 -1.66
CA PHE A 10 0.74 -4.09 -2.25
C PHE A 10 1.18 -5.04 -1.16
N THR A 11 0.45 -6.13 -0.99
CA THR A 11 0.63 -7.04 0.14
C THR A 11 0.67 -8.49 -0.30
N ASP A 12 1.26 -9.36 0.52
CA ASP A 12 1.04 -10.80 0.37
C ASP A 12 -0.44 -11.15 0.58
N GLU A 13 -0.84 -12.24 -0.04
CA GLU A 13 -2.12 -12.89 0.21
C GLU A 13 -2.09 -13.58 1.58
N GLY A 14 -3.10 -13.32 2.42
CA GLY A 14 -3.20 -13.96 3.73
C GLY A 14 -4.24 -13.31 4.65
N ASP A 15 -4.88 -14.14 5.48
CA ASP A 15 -6.02 -13.76 6.31
C ASP A 15 -5.72 -12.64 7.32
N ASN A 16 -4.50 -12.59 7.85
CA ASN A 16 -4.08 -11.60 8.86
C ASN A 16 -3.66 -10.25 8.26
N THR A 17 -3.51 -10.14 6.94
CA THR A 17 -3.06 -8.92 6.28
C THR A 17 -4.07 -7.80 6.43
N LEU A 18 -5.34 -8.07 6.17
CA LEU A 18 -6.39 -7.06 6.27
C LEU A 18 -6.51 -6.51 7.70
N LYS A 19 -6.50 -7.40 8.70
CA LYS A 19 -6.54 -7.02 10.11
C LYS A 19 -5.38 -6.11 10.49
N SER A 20 -4.16 -6.45 10.07
CA SER A 20 -2.95 -5.65 10.37
C SER A 20 -3.00 -4.25 9.73
N ILE A 21 -3.55 -4.17 8.51
CA ILE A 21 -3.79 -2.90 7.83
C ILE A 21 -4.78 -2.08 8.65
N THR A 22 -5.97 -2.62 8.96
CA THR A 22 -7.01 -1.89 9.69
C THR A 22 -6.56 -1.47 11.09
N ASP A 23 -5.83 -2.31 11.81
CA ASP A 23 -5.27 -2.00 13.12
C ASP A 23 -4.32 -0.79 13.05
N THR A 24 -3.55 -0.65 11.95
CA THR A 24 -2.68 0.51 11.74
C THR A 24 -3.48 1.81 11.59
N PHE A 25 -4.57 1.79 10.82
CA PHE A 25 -5.45 2.97 10.68
C PHE A 25 -6.12 3.32 12.01
N LEU A 26 -6.63 2.32 12.74
CA LEU A 26 -7.25 2.49 14.05
C LEU A 26 -6.28 3.07 15.08
N SER A 27 -5.04 2.58 15.13
CA SER A 27 -4.01 3.08 16.06
C SER A 27 -3.63 4.54 15.86
N GLN A 28 -3.92 5.09 14.67
CA GLN A 28 -3.66 6.48 14.32
C GLN A 28 -4.95 7.32 14.31
N GLU A 29 -6.07 6.75 14.76
CA GLU A 29 -7.39 7.40 14.78
C GLU A 29 -7.83 7.89 13.38
N ILE A 30 -7.40 7.19 12.32
CA ILE A 30 -7.72 7.55 10.93
C ILE A 30 -8.93 6.73 10.47
N ASN A 31 -10.01 7.44 10.12
CA ASN A 31 -11.19 6.80 9.58
C ASN A 31 -11.03 6.40 8.10
N ILE A 32 -11.37 5.15 7.78
CA ILE A 32 -11.40 4.64 6.40
C ILE A 32 -12.74 5.01 5.78
N GLN A 33 -12.72 5.78 4.68
CA GLN A 33 -13.94 6.14 3.95
C GLN A 33 -14.36 5.06 2.97
N GLN A 34 -13.38 4.45 2.30
CA GLN A 34 -13.61 3.40 1.32
C GLN A 34 -12.40 2.48 1.28
N MET A 35 -12.62 1.20 1.06
CA MET A 35 -11.57 0.23 0.82
C MET A 35 -12.03 -0.76 -0.24
N SER A 36 -11.14 -1.07 -1.18
CA SER A 36 -11.32 -2.14 -2.16
C SER A 36 -10.05 -2.97 -2.25
N ALA A 37 -10.21 -4.27 -2.40
CA ALA A 37 -9.11 -5.21 -2.65
C ALA A 37 -9.26 -5.82 -4.04
N LYS A 38 -8.14 -6.09 -4.70
CA LYS A 38 -8.08 -6.84 -5.95
C LYS A 38 -6.75 -7.56 -6.08
N GLU A 39 -6.70 -8.58 -6.91
CA GLU A 39 -5.42 -9.18 -7.30
C GLU A 39 -4.54 -8.15 -8.00
N SER A 40 -3.25 -8.16 -7.64
CA SER A 40 -2.25 -7.35 -8.31
C SER A 40 -1.89 -7.97 -9.66
N LEU A 41 -1.28 -7.17 -10.53
CA LEU A 41 -0.65 -7.67 -11.76
C LEU A 41 0.55 -8.59 -11.47
N ILE A 42 1.04 -8.59 -10.22
CA ILE A 42 2.07 -9.50 -9.75
C ILE A 42 1.36 -10.68 -9.06
N PRO A 43 1.63 -11.93 -9.50
CA PRO A 43 1.07 -13.12 -8.86
C PRO A 43 1.36 -13.17 -7.35
N SER A 44 0.40 -13.70 -6.58
CA SER A 44 0.50 -13.83 -5.11
C SER A 44 0.66 -12.50 -4.36
N LEU A 45 0.21 -11.39 -4.96
CA LEU A 45 0.07 -10.11 -4.28
C LEU A 45 -1.34 -9.56 -4.43
N MET A 46 -1.87 -9.03 -3.34
CA MET A 46 -3.11 -8.26 -3.32
C MET A 46 -2.80 -6.77 -3.38
N GLN A 47 -3.63 -6.03 -4.11
CA GLN A 47 -3.66 -4.58 -4.10
C GLN A 47 -4.86 -4.10 -3.30
N TYR A 48 -4.60 -3.32 -2.24
CA TYR A 48 -5.62 -2.60 -1.50
C TYR A 48 -5.60 -1.14 -1.91
N ASP A 49 -6.74 -0.60 -2.31
CA ASP A 49 -6.95 0.82 -2.53
C ASP A 49 -7.88 1.35 -1.44
N ILE A 50 -7.37 2.26 -0.61
CA ILE A 50 -8.04 2.78 0.59
C ILE A 50 -8.17 4.29 0.48
N LEU A 51 -9.39 4.82 0.59
CA LEU A 51 -9.66 6.25 0.64
C LEU A 51 -9.79 6.69 2.09
N VAL A 52 -9.05 7.75 2.45
CA VAL A 52 -9.04 8.33 3.79
C VAL A 52 -9.09 9.85 3.70
N ASN A 53 -9.63 10.49 4.73
CA ASN A 53 -9.51 11.93 4.92
C ASN A 53 -8.53 12.18 6.07
N LEU A 54 -7.45 12.91 5.82
CA LEU A 54 -6.47 13.23 6.85
C LEU A 54 -5.71 14.52 6.55
N ASN A 55 -5.02 15.04 7.56
CA ASN A 55 -4.07 16.12 7.38
C ASN A 55 -2.89 15.64 6.51
N PRO A 56 -2.48 16.37 5.46
CA PRO A 56 -1.33 16.01 4.62
C PRO A 56 -0.05 15.69 5.38
N SER A 57 0.18 16.35 6.53
CA SER A 57 1.33 16.11 7.39
C SER A 57 1.36 14.71 8.00
N ALA A 58 0.21 14.07 8.19
CA ALA A 58 0.08 12.74 8.79
C ALA A 58 0.26 11.59 7.77
N ILE A 59 0.20 11.85 6.46
CA ILE A 59 0.34 10.82 5.42
C ILE A 59 1.66 10.08 5.53
N LYS A 60 2.77 10.82 5.72
CA LYS A 60 4.10 10.21 5.82
C LYS A 60 4.19 9.26 7.01
N ALA A 61 3.57 9.62 8.13
CA ALA A 61 3.52 8.78 9.32
C ALA A 61 2.71 7.51 9.08
N LEU A 62 1.54 7.63 8.45
CA LEU A 62 0.70 6.51 8.04
C LEU A 62 1.43 5.56 7.08
N GLN A 63 2.03 6.09 6.02
CA GLN A 63 2.80 5.30 5.05
C GLN A 63 3.97 4.56 5.70
N LYS A 64 4.65 5.21 6.66
CA LYS A 64 5.74 4.59 7.42
C LYS A 64 5.21 3.48 8.34
N GLY A 65 4.05 3.67 8.97
CA GLY A 65 3.38 2.62 9.75
C GLY A 65 3.04 1.41 8.90
N LEU A 66 2.37 1.63 7.78
CA LEU A 66 1.97 0.57 6.85
C LEU A 66 3.18 -0.17 6.25
N SER A 67 4.26 0.54 5.94
CA SER A 67 5.49 -0.07 5.39
C SER A 67 6.28 -0.92 6.40
N LYS A 68 5.97 -0.83 7.70
CA LYS A 68 6.57 -1.69 8.74
C LYS A 68 5.85 -3.03 8.87
N LEU A 69 4.65 -3.18 8.29
CA LEU A 69 3.93 -4.44 8.31
C LEU A 69 4.66 -5.44 7.42
N ASN A 70 4.97 -6.62 7.96
CA ASN A 70 5.72 -7.66 7.23
C ASN A 70 5.02 -8.11 5.95
N THR A 71 3.69 -8.05 5.92
CA THR A 71 2.87 -8.41 4.77
C THR A 71 2.78 -7.31 3.72
N VAL A 72 3.19 -6.08 4.02
CA VAL A 72 3.13 -4.94 3.09
C VAL A 72 4.48 -4.75 2.41
N HIS A 73 4.51 -4.96 1.11
CA HIS A 73 5.71 -4.75 0.28
C HIS A 73 5.90 -3.28 -0.08
N LYS A 74 4.80 -2.56 -0.28
CA LYS A 74 4.85 -1.15 -0.66
C LYS A 74 3.55 -0.44 -0.30
N ALA A 75 3.69 0.80 0.18
CA ALA A 75 2.60 1.75 0.37
C ALA A 75 2.83 3.02 -0.46
N LEU A 76 1.79 3.47 -1.16
CA LEU A 76 1.77 4.69 -1.96
C LEU A 76 0.58 5.55 -1.55
N SER A 77 0.70 6.87 -1.67
CA SER A 77 -0.38 7.82 -1.40
C SER A 77 -0.46 8.85 -2.52
N TYR A 78 -1.66 9.27 -2.88
CA TYR A 78 -1.88 10.32 -3.87
C TYR A 78 -3.24 10.98 -3.66
N GLU A 79 -3.39 12.25 -4.06
CA GLU A 79 -4.69 12.91 -4.02
C GLU A 79 -5.64 12.27 -5.06
N PRO A 80 -6.97 12.23 -4.84
CA PRO A 80 -7.94 11.67 -5.78
C PRO A 80 -7.84 12.21 -7.20
N LYS A 81 -7.56 13.51 -7.33
CA LYS A 81 -7.38 14.19 -8.63
C LYS A 81 -6.16 13.67 -9.39
N GLU A 82 -5.16 13.13 -8.70
CA GLU A 82 -3.93 12.62 -9.29
C GLU A 82 -4.01 11.13 -9.69
N LYS A 83 -5.02 10.38 -9.23
CA LYS A 83 -5.11 8.92 -9.45
C LYS A 83 -5.05 8.54 -10.94
N SER A 84 -5.67 9.35 -11.80
CA SER A 84 -5.70 9.13 -13.25
C SER A 84 -4.53 9.75 -14.01
N SER A 85 -3.63 10.48 -13.33
CA SER A 85 -2.49 11.14 -13.97
C SER A 85 -1.43 10.14 -14.41
N SER A 86 -0.76 10.43 -15.53
CA SER A 86 0.38 9.64 -16.04
C SER A 86 1.48 9.47 -14.98
N ASN A 87 1.72 10.49 -14.17
CA ASN A 87 2.70 10.45 -13.07
C ASN A 87 2.37 9.40 -12.01
N THR A 88 1.11 9.27 -11.60
CA THR A 88 0.71 8.27 -10.60
C THR A 88 0.84 6.86 -11.16
N ARG A 89 0.46 6.66 -12.43
CA ARG A 89 0.63 5.38 -13.13
C ARG A 89 2.10 4.98 -13.20
N GLU A 90 2.99 5.93 -13.50
CA GLU A 90 4.43 5.69 -13.53
C GLU A 90 4.96 5.29 -12.15
N LYS A 91 4.57 6.02 -11.09
CA LYS A 91 4.95 5.68 -9.69
C LYS A 91 4.50 4.28 -9.30
N ILE A 92 3.27 3.89 -9.66
CA ILE A 92 2.75 2.55 -9.41
C ILE A 92 3.57 1.50 -10.18
N LYS A 93 3.88 1.74 -11.47
CA LYS A 93 4.73 0.83 -12.26
C LYS A 93 6.12 0.66 -11.66
N VAL A 94 6.76 1.75 -11.24
CA VAL A 94 8.09 1.73 -10.61
C VAL A 94 8.04 0.98 -9.28
N ALA A 95 7.02 1.21 -8.47
CA ALA A 95 6.79 0.48 -7.22
C ALA A 95 6.64 -1.03 -7.47
N LEU A 96 5.80 -1.43 -8.42
CA LEU A 96 5.61 -2.82 -8.81
C LEU A 96 6.92 -3.47 -9.26
N LYS A 97 7.70 -2.81 -10.12
CA LYS A 97 9.03 -3.29 -10.55
C LYS A 97 9.98 -3.52 -9.36
N ALA A 98 9.96 -2.62 -8.38
CA ALA A 98 10.78 -2.77 -7.17
C ALA A 98 10.34 -3.97 -6.32
N VAL A 99 9.02 -4.18 -6.18
CA VAL A 99 8.47 -5.33 -5.46
C VAL A 99 8.82 -6.64 -6.16
N VAL A 100 8.69 -6.71 -7.49
CA VAL A 100 9.09 -7.89 -8.28
C VAL A 100 10.57 -8.22 -8.08
N ARG A 101 11.46 -7.22 -8.20
CA ARG A 101 12.89 -7.42 -7.97
C ARG A 101 13.17 -7.96 -6.57
N LYS A 102 12.51 -7.40 -5.54
CA LYS A 102 12.66 -7.88 -4.17
C LYS A 102 12.20 -9.35 -4.03
N LYS A 103 11.07 -9.75 -4.62
CA LYS A 103 10.61 -11.15 -4.58
C LYS A 103 11.51 -12.10 -5.40
N GLN A 104 12.03 -11.67 -6.55
CA GLN A 104 12.92 -12.48 -7.40
C GLN A 104 14.33 -12.67 -6.84
N MET A 105 14.77 -11.86 -5.88
CA MET A 105 16.06 -12.05 -5.20
C MET A 105 16.00 -13.03 -4.01
N ILE A 106 14.81 -13.45 -3.58
CA ILE A 106 14.62 -14.35 -2.43
C ILE A 106 14.85 -15.85 -2.75
N PRO A 107 14.61 -16.41 -3.96
CA PRO A 107 14.75 -17.85 -4.17
C PRO A 107 16.21 -18.33 -4.33
N MET A 108 17.22 -17.46 -4.34
CA MET A 108 18.63 -17.87 -4.49
C MET A 108 19.38 -18.08 -3.16
N LEU A 109 18.79 -17.77 -2.01
CA LEU A 109 19.47 -17.88 -0.71
C LEU A 109 19.08 -19.11 0.12
N SER A 110 18.20 -19.98 -0.39
CA SER A 110 17.73 -21.19 0.32
C SER A 110 18.14 -22.49 -0.39
N ALA A 111 19.32 -22.50 -1.01
CA ALA A 111 19.97 -23.71 -1.51
C ALA A 111 21.43 -23.70 -1.08
N SER A 112 21.68 -23.98 0.20
CA SER A 112 22.99 -24.39 0.73
C SER A 112 22.75 -25.25 1.97
#